data_AF-A0AAV5C7T6-F1
#
_entry.id   AF-A0AAV5C7T6-F1
#
_cell.length_a   1.000
_cell.length_b   1.000
_cell.length_c   1.000
_cell.angle_alpha   90.00
_cell.angle_beta   90.00
_cell.angle_gamma   90.00
#
_symmetry.space_group_name_H-M   'P 1'
#
loop_
_entity.id
_entity.type
_entity.pdbx_description
1 polymer ?
#
loop_
_entity_poly.entity_id
_entity_poly.type
_entity_poly.pdbx_seq_one_letter_code
_entity_poly.pdbx_strand_id
1 'polypeptide(L)'
;MDARRKTKAYAVAVMIQVIFASTIVISKAAFDRGLSTYVFVFYRLAAASLLLLPMAILFERRHAPPMSFRLLLKMFFSALIGNTLSISMYNSSLKYTSATLASAMINSIPVITFFLALLMK
;
A
#
# COMPACT_ATOMS: atom_id res chain seq x y z
N MET A 1 -30.40 -4.99 -11.62
CA MET A 1 -28.96 -4.84 -11.96
C MET A 1 -28.05 -4.58 -10.75
N ASP A 2 -28.54 -3.99 -9.64
CA ASP A 2 -27.71 -3.69 -8.46
C ASP A 2 -27.23 -4.90 -7.64
N ALA A 3 -28.01 -5.99 -7.56
CA ALA A 3 -27.64 -7.16 -6.77
C ALA A 3 -26.31 -7.80 -7.27
N ARG A 4 -26.14 -7.94 -8.59
CA ARG A 4 -24.88 -8.46 -9.18
C ARG A 4 -23.69 -7.54 -8.95
N ARG A 5 -23.89 -6.21 -8.90
CA ARG A 5 -22.81 -5.24 -8.66
C ARG A 5 -22.35 -5.28 -7.21
N LYS A 6 -23.30 -5.41 -6.27
CA LYS A 6 -23.01 -5.65 -4.84
C LYS A 6 -22.27 -6.97 -4.64
N THR A 7 -22.74 -8.09 -5.20
CA THR A 7 -22.06 -9.39 -5.07
C THR A 7 -20.63 -9.35 -5.63
N LYS A 8 -20.42 -8.69 -6.79
CA LYS A 8 -19.06 -8.48 -7.33
C LYS A 8 -18.18 -7.64 -6.41
N ALA A 9 -18.72 -6.55 -5.84
CA ALA A 9 -17.99 -5.71 -4.91
C ALA A 9 -17.61 -6.46 -3.62
N TYR A 10 -18.52 -7.27 -3.07
CA TYR A 10 -18.23 -8.12 -1.91
C TYR A 10 -17.20 -9.20 -2.25
N ALA A 11 -17.29 -9.84 -3.41
CA ALA A 11 -16.29 -10.81 -3.85
C ALA A 11 -14.89 -10.19 -3.99
N VAL A 12 -14.81 -8.98 -4.54
CA VAL A 12 -13.55 -8.21 -4.60
C VAL A 12 -13.03 -7.85 -3.22
N ALA A 13 -13.91 -7.40 -2.31
CA ALA A 13 -13.53 -7.08 -0.94
C ALA A 13 -12.99 -8.31 -0.18
N VAL A 14 -13.61 -9.47 -0.35
CA VAL A 14 -13.13 -10.74 0.22
C VAL A 14 -11.78 -11.13 -0.37
N MET A 15 -11.60 -11.05 -1.69
CA MET A 15 -10.29 -11.32 -2.32
C MET A 15 -9.20 -10.40 -1.77
N ILE A 16 -9.49 -9.09 -1.63
CA ILE A 16 -8.56 -8.13 -1.05
C ILE A 16 -8.19 -8.54 0.38
N GLN A 17 -9.18 -8.88 1.21
CA GLN A 17 -8.92 -9.31 2.59
C GLN A 17 -8.07 -10.59 2.67
N VAL A 18 -8.31 -11.56 1.79
CA VAL A 18 -7.50 -12.78 1.70
C VAL A 18 -6.05 -12.44 1.34
N ILE A 19 -5.83 -11.54 0.38
CA ILE A 19 -4.47 -11.09 0.00
C ILE A 19 -3.77 -10.37 1.17
N PHE A 20 -4.49 -9.53 1.90
CA PHE A 20 -3.95 -8.86 3.09
C PHE A 20 -3.58 -9.85 4.18
N ALA A 21 -4.46 -10.81 4.48
CA ALA A 21 -4.22 -11.85 5.46
C ALA A 21 -3.01 -12.72 5.09
N SER A 22 -2.93 -13.20 3.83
CA SER A 22 -1.80 -14.00 3.36
C SER A 22 -0.49 -13.22 3.45
N THR A 23 -0.52 -11.93 3.15
CA THR A 23 0.65 -11.04 3.28
C THR A 23 1.15 -10.99 4.72
N ILE A 24 0.26 -10.82 5.69
CA ILE A 24 0.64 -10.78 7.12
C ILE A 24 1.25 -12.12 7.55
N VAL A 25 0.63 -13.24 7.18
CA VAL A 25 1.09 -14.59 7.54
C VAL A 25 2.47 -14.89 6.94
N ILE A 26 2.67 -14.60 5.64
CA ILE A 26 3.95 -14.81 4.95
C ILE A 26 5.04 -13.90 5.54
N SER A 27 4.70 -12.64 5.84
CA SER A 27 5.64 -11.70 6.46
C SER A 27 6.08 -12.18 7.84
N LYS A 28 5.14 -12.67 8.66
CA LYS A 28 5.45 -13.23 9.97
C LYS A 28 6.35 -14.47 9.86
N ALA A 29 6.02 -15.39 8.95
CA ALA A 29 6.85 -16.57 8.71
C ALA A 29 8.27 -16.24 8.21
N ALA A 30 8.44 -15.16 7.45
CA ALA A 30 9.75 -14.68 7.01
C ALA A 30 10.55 -14.05 8.16
N PHE A 31 9.89 -13.29 9.05
CA PHE A 31 10.53 -12.69 10.22
C PHE A 31 10.92 -13.72 11.28
N ASP A 32 10.09 -14.75 11.49
CA ASP A 32 10.40 -15.85 12.40
C ASP A 32 11.66 -16.64 11.96
N ARG A 33 12.03 -16.57 10.67
CA ARG A 33 13.28 -17.11 10.13
C ARG A 33 14.48 -16.15 10.23
N GLY A 34 14.33 -15.03 10.94
CA GLY A 34 15.40 -14.06 11.19
C GLY A 34 15.62 -13.03 10.07
N LEU A 35 14.68 -12.90 9.11
CA LEU A 35 14.81 -11.92 8.03
C LEU A 35 14.55 -10.50 8.54
N SER A 36 15.46 -9.57 8.24
CA SER A 36 15.29 -8.15 8.62
C SER A 36 14.08 -7.53 7.93
N THR A 37 13.26 -6.79 8.70
CA THR A 37 12.05 -6.09 8.22
C THR A 37 12.32 -5.23 6.99
N TYR A 38 13.45 -4.51 6.97
CA TYR A 38 13.81 -3.63 5.86
C TYR A 38 14.12 -4.41 4.58
N VAL A 39 14.82 -5.53 4.71
CA VAL A 39 15.20 -6.40 3.59
C VAL A 39 13.96 -7.05 3.00
N PHE A 40 13.04 -7.54 3.84
CA PHE A 40 11.77 -8.10 3.39
C PHE A 40 10.92 -7.09 2.62
N VAL A 41 10.80 -5.87 3.14
CA VAL A 41 10.03 -4.79 2.49
C VAL A 41 10.67 -4.43 1.13
N PHE A 42 12.00 -4.30 1.07
CA PHE A 42 12.70 -4.01 -0.17
C PHE A 42 12.43 -5.07 -1.25
N TYR A 43 12.61 -6.36 -0.91
CA TYR A 43 12.37 -7.46 -1.86
C TYR A 43 10.93 -7.49 -2.36
N ARG A 44 9.96 -7.25 -1.48
CA ARG A 44 8.55 -7.24 -1.85
C ARG A 44 8.22 -6.09 -2.81
N LEU A 45 8.71 -4.88 -2.56
CA LEU A 45 8.51 -3.75 -3.47
C LEU A 45 9.25 -3.94 -4.80
N ALA A 46 10.47 -4.50 -4.78
CA ALA A 46 11.23 -4.80 -5.98
C ALA A 46 10.52 -5.84 -6.87
N ALA A 47 10.03 -6.94 -6.27
CA ALA A 47 9.28 -7.96 -6.98
C ALA A 47 7.95 -7.40 -7.54
N ALA A 48 7.22 -6.61 -6.75
CA ALA A 48 5.99 -5.96 -7.20
C ALA A 48 6.26 -5.02 -8.39
N SER A 49 7.31 -4.20 -8.32
CA SER A 49 7.72 -3.32 -9.42
C SER A 49 8.07 -4.13 -10.68
N LEU A 50 8.87 -5.20 -10.53
CA LEU A 50 9.28 -6.05 -11.64
C LEU A 50 8.11 -6.78 -12.31
N LEU A 51 7.08 -7.17 -11.55
CA LEU A 51 5.88 -7.81 -12.08
C LEU A 51 4.90 -6.81 -12.71
N LEU A 52 4.77 -5.62 -12.10
CA LEU A 52 3.88 -4.57 -12.60
C LEU A 52 4.44 -3.86 -13.83
N LEU A 53 5.77 -3.72 -13.95
CA LEU A 53 6.41 -3.07 -15.10
C LEU A 53 6.02 -3.70 -16.45
N PRO A 54 6.15 -5.02 -16.69
CA PRO A 54 5.75 -5.64 -17.94
C PRO A 54 4.22 -5.62 -18.13
N MET A 55 3.43 -5.80 -17.06
CA MET A 55 1.97 -5.68 -17.13
C MET A 55 1.53 -4.29 -17.57
N ALA A 56 2.12 -3.24 -17.00
CA ALA A 56 1.86 -1.85 -17.37
C ALA A 56 2.26 -1.58 -18.83
N ILE A 57 3.39 -2.12 -19.29
CA ILE A 57 3.82 -1.99 -20.68
C ILE A 57 2.88 -2.75 -21.63
N LEU A 58 2.39 -3.93 -21.25
CA LEU A 58 1.51 -4.75 -22.11
C LEU A 58 0.08 -4.22 -22.19
N PHE A 59 -0.52 -3.87 -21.05
CA PHE A 59 -1.92 -3.44 -20.97
C PHE A 59 -2.10 -1.95 -21.28
N GLU A 60 -1.19 -1.10 -20.81
CA GLU A 60 -1.39 0.36 -20.85
C GLU A 60 -0.79 0.98 -22.12
N ARG A 61 0.06 0.29 -22.88
CA ARG A 61 0.73 0.86 -24.09
C ARG A 61 -0.24 1.43 -25.13
N ARG A 62 -1.47 0.92 -25.23
CA ARG A 62 -2.47 1.39 -26.22
C ARG A 62 -3.36 2.53 -25.71
N HIS A 63 -3.47 2.74 -24.41
CA HIS A 63 -4.40 3.70 -23.80
C HIS A 63 -3.73 4.75 -22.91
N ALA A 64 -2.42 4.61 -22.64
CA ALA A 64 -1.68 5.53 -21.79
C ALA A 64 -1.44 6.88 -22.51
N PRO A 65 -1.83 8.01 -21.90
CA PRO A 65 -1.33 9.31 -22.33
C PRO A 65 0.20 9.37 -22.18
N PRO A 66 0.91 10.12 -23.04
CA PRO A 66 2.37 10.20 -22.97
C PRO A 66 2.80 10.72 -21.59
N MET A 67 3.36 9.82 -20.76
CA MET A 67 3.90 10.20 -19.47
C MET A 67 5.20 10.98 -19.68
N SER A 68 5.17 12.28 -19.39
CA SER A 68 6.40 13.09 -19.36
C SER A 68 7.34 12.59 -18.27
N PHE A 69 8.64 12.57 -18.54
CA PHE A 69 9.69 12.27 -17.56
C PHE A 69 9.52 13.08 -16.27
N ARG A 70 9.03 14.32 -16.37
CA ARG A 70 8.77 15.19 -15.21
C ARG A 70 7.65 14.66 -14.31
N LEU A 71 6.62 14.00 -14.87
CA LEU A 71 5.55 13.36 -14.11
C LEU A 71 6.04 12.09 -13.42
N LEU A 72 6.83 11.27 -14.13
CA LEU A 72 7.46 10.08 -13.56
C LEU A 72 8.38 10.45 -12.39
N LEU A 73 9.16 11.51 -12.54
CA LEU A 73 10.04 12.01 -11.48
C LEU A 73 9.24 12.52 -10.28
N LYS A 74 8.12 13.22 -10.50
CA LYS A 74 7.20 13.62 -9.41
C LYS A 74 6.61 12.43 -8.67
N MET A 75 6.15 11.40 -9.38
CA MET A 75 5.65 10.16 -8.77
C MET A 75 6.74 9.43 -8.01
N PHE A 76 7.96 9.39 -8.56
CA PHE A 76 9.12 8.80 -7.91
C PHE A 76 9.48 9.52 -6.61
N PHE A 77 9.61 10.85 -6.63
CA PHE A 77 9.88 11.62 -5.40
C PHE A 77 8.72 11.54 -4.41
N SER A 78 7.47 11.51 -4.87
CA SER A 78 6.31 11.34 -4.01
C SER A 78 6.31 9.96 -3.32
N ALA A 79 6.64 8.89 -4.05
CA ALA A 79 6.78 7.56 -3.47
C ALA A 79 8.02 7.46 -2.57
N LEU A 80 9.16 8.01 -2.99
CA LEU A 80 10.41 7.97 -2.24
C LEU A 80 10.29 8.75 -0.93
N ILE A 81 9.79 9.99 -0.97
CA ILE A 81 9.62 10.81 0.23
C ILE A 81 8.42 10.29 1.03
N GLY A 82 7.25 10.16 0.42
CA GLY A 82 6.03 9.78 1.13
C GLY A 82 6.12 8.40 1.78
N ASN A 83 6.39 7.36 0.98
CA ASN A 83 6.38 5.98 1.50
C ASN A 83 7.59 5.71 2.42
N THR A 84 8.78 6.20 2.08
CA THR A 84 9.98 5.97 2.92
C THR A 84 9.89 6.74 4.23
N LEU A 85 9.40 7.99 4.21
CA LEU A 85 9.20 8.77 5.43
C LEU A 85 8.12 8.13 6.31
N SER A 86 6.99 7.72 5.74
CA SER A 86 5.94 7.01 6.49
C SER A 86 6.45 5.71 7.12
N ILE A 87 7.19 4.88 6.40
CA ILE A 87 7.76 3.64 6.94
C ILE A 87 8.82 3.93 8.00
N SER A 88 9.67 4.93 7.79
CA SER A 88 10.73 5.32 8.74
C SER A 88 10.14 5.88 10.03
N MET A 89 9.13 6.76 9.91
CA MET A 89 8.40 7.30 11.06
C MET A 89 7.61 6.21 11.79
N TYR A 90 7.02 5.25 11.06
CA TYR A 90 6.33 4.11 11.67
C TYR A 90 7.30 3.25 12.50
N ASN A 91 8.46 2.89 11.93
CA ASN A 91 9.50 2.13 12.65
C ASN A 91 10.05 2.90 13.87
N SER A 92 10.24 4.21 13.74
CA SER A 92 10.61 5.05 14.89
C SER A 92 9.50 5.12 15.93
N SER A 93 8.23 5.26 15.52
CA SER A 93 7.09 5.32 16.43
C SER A 93 6.85 4.02 17.19
N LEU A 94 7.18 2.86 16.63
CA LEU A 94 7.13 1.57 17.32
C LEU A 94 8.10 1.50 18.51
N LYS A 95 9.16 2.32 18.55
CA LYS A 95 10.04 2.44 19.73
C LYS A 95 9.45 3.30 20.85
N TYR A 96 8.47 4.16 20.54
CA TYR A 96 7.93 5.16 21.47
C TYR A 96 6.44 5.00 21.76
N THR A 97 5.74 4.07 21.09
CA THR A 97 4.29 3.93 21.18
C THR A 97 3.89 2.50 21.53
N SER A 98 2.84 2.37 22.34
CA SER A 98 2.21 1.08 22.67
C SER A 98 1.38 0.56 21.49
N ALA A 99 1.29 -0.76 21.34
CA ALA A 99 0.42 -1.41 20.36
C ALA A 99 -1.04 -0.90 20.39
N THR A 100 -1.51 -0.47 21.57
CA THR A 100 -2.84 0.13 21.75
C THR A 100 -2.97 1.49 21.07
N LEU A 101 -1.97 2.36 21.20
CA LEU A 101 -1.96 3.69 20.56
C LEU A 101 -1.83 3.57 19.04
N ALA A 102 -0.98 2.65 18.55
CA ALA A 102 -0.87 2.35 17.13
C ALA A 102 -2.21 1.86 16.54
N SER A 103 -2.92 1.00 17.27
CA SER A 103 -4.24 0.51 16.86
C SER A 103 -5.30 1.62 16.86
N ALA A 104 -5.30 2.49 17.87
CA ALA A 104 -6.21 3.65 17.94
C ALA A 104 -5.99 4.64 16.77
N MET A 105 -4.72 4.87 16.39
CA MET A 105 -4.37 5.71 15.24
C MET A 105 -4.86 5.10 13.93
N ILE A 106 -4.67 3.79 13.72
CA ILE A 106 -5.16 3.10 12.51
C ILE A 106 -6.68 3.19 12.39
N ASN A 107 -7.40 3.01 13.51
CA ASN A 107 -8.85 3.13 13.54
C ASN A 107 -9.36 4.56 13.32
N SER A 108 -8.50 5.57 13.55
CA SER A 108 -8.83 6.97 13.30
C SER A 108 -8.58 7.40 11.84
N ILE A 109 -7.90 6.57 11.03
CA ILE A 109 -7.62 6.88 9.62
C ILE A 109 -8.88 7.27 8.84
N PRO A 110 -10.00 6.50 8.88
CA PRO A 110 -11.21 6.87 8.15
C PRO A 110 -11.80 8.22 8.58
N VAL A 111 -11.72 8.53 9.88
CA VAL A 111 -12.21 9.79 10.45
C VAL A 111 -11.38 10.97 9.95
N ILE A 112 -10.06 10.84 10.00
CA ILE A 112 -9.12 11.86 9.52
C ILE A 112 -9.28 12.06 8.00
N THR A 113 -9.40 10.98 7.23
CA THR A 113 -9.64 11.05 5.78
C THR A 113 -10.94 11.77 5.47
N PHE A 114 -12.01 11.50 6.20
CA PHE A 114 -13.30 12.18 6.01
C PHE A 114 -13.20 13.67 6.34
N PHE A 115 -12.54 14.02 7.45
CA PHE A 115 -12.31 15.41 7.83
C PHE A 115 -11.50 16.19 6.79
N LEU A 116 -10.39 15.62 6.31
CA LEU A 116 -9.58 16.19 5.22
C LEU A 116 -10.39 16.35 3.93
N ALA A 117 -11.19 15.35 3.56
CA ALA A 117 -12.03 15.39 2.37
C ALA A 117 -13.09 16.50 2.45
N LEU A 118 -13.64 16.78 3.64
CA LEU A 118 -14.55 17.91 3.88
C LEU A 118 -13.84 19.25 3.81
N LEU A 119 -12.58 19.33 4.27
CA LEU A 119 -11.80 20.56 4.31
C LEU A 119 -11.21 20.92 2.93
N MET A 120 -10.95 19.93 2.08
CA MET A 120 -10.53 20.09 0.68
C MET A 120 -11.71 20.19 -0.30
N LYS A 121 -12.94 20.31 0.20
CA LYS A 121 -14.13 20.55 -0.59
C LYS A 121 -14.27 22.04 -0.91
#